data_AF-A0AAV7SXQ7-F1
#
_entry.id   AF-A0AAV7SXQ7-F1
#
_cell.length_a   1.000
_cell.length_b   1.000
_cell.length_c   1.000
_cell.angle_alpha   90.00
_cell.angle_beta   90.00
_cell.angle_gamma   90.00
#
_symmetry.space_group_name_H-M   'P 1'
#
loop_
_entity.id
_entity.type
_entity.pdbx_description
1 polymer ?
#
loop_
_entity_poly.entity_id
_entity_poly.type
_entity_poly.pdbx_seq_one_letter_code
_entity_poly.pdbx_strand_id
1 'polypeptide(L)'
;MCSNDGIRIQTSSDGEEEDSVEGDEMETVDEEYPLINLFPMITEEDTPAELRETVGKEVWDMTGKEVGLVKGVEPVKVTVKPNVTFPQTPQYHMAQDTLMKVAQLIDEFVKQGVLKEVLSSPCNSPIMGLIKPSGKVRIVQDLRKINDIIIKCCPVVPNPAVIMFQVPCDAEWFSVIDLSQAFFSVPLHEDSQFLFCFKFLDRVYSWCRIPQGFSESPSIFNQILKKDLEALELPFESTLVQYIDDLLIASKTESGCTADTIALLNHLGRNGHKVSPSKLQFCQKKVKYLGHQIEKGSRRIMKERITSVLQMSPPKTRREVRKFLGMVSYCRQWIPNFSTLAKPLLKLTQKDALDEIELKGDEMDAFIELKECMCRAPALGMPDYTKPFTLFCHERDACSLSVLTQAHGGINRPVAYFSATLDPVAAALRGCLRAIAAVGISLTQSEGIVMGHPLTVMVPHSVEILLTRSRTQHMTGARLTRYETIILGSPNVQLKRCTTLNPATLLPGENAEVENAEDVEHDCLQMHWEY
;
A
#
# COMPACT_ATOMS: atom_id res chain seq x y z
N MET A 1 50.04 -19.47 60.61
CA MET A 1 48.82 -20.02 61.24
C MET A 1 47.67 -19.60 60.33
N CYS A 2 47.36 -20.39 59.30
CA CYS A 2 46.41 -21.50 59.36
C CYS A 2 45.02 -21.06 59.86
N SER A 3 44.12 -20.91 58.89
CA SER A 3 42.90 -21.71 58.75
C SER A 3 41.59 -21.25 59.43
N ASN A 4 40.59 -21.14 58.54
CA ASN A 4 39.19 -21.56 58.64
C ASN A 4 38.25 -20.71 59.50
N ASP A 5 36.98 -20.54 59.17
CA ASP A 5 36.16 -20.88 57.99
C ASP A 5 34.87 -20.07 58.14
N GLY A 6 34.35 -19.56 57.03
CA GLY A 6 33.06 -18.88 56.98
C GLY A 6 32.49 -18.98 55.58
N ILE A 7 31.87 -20.12 55.28
CA ILE A 7 31.15 -20.38 54.04
C ILE A 7 29.98 -19.39 53.92
N ARG A 8 29.98 -18.57 52.86
CA ARG A 8 28.79 -17.84 52.39
C ARG A 8 28.63 -18.10 50.90
N ILE A 9 27.47 -18.68 50.58
CA ILE A 9 27.01 -19.08 49.26
C ILE A 9 26.88 -17.84 48.36
N GLN A 10 27.52 -17.89 47.20
CA GLN A 10 27.35 -16.93 46.11
C GLN A 10 25.96 -17.13 45.48
N THR A 11 25.20 -16.04 45.36
CA THR A 11 24.05 -15.95 44.44
C THR A 11 24.46 -14.99 43.34
N SER A 12 24.53 -15.52 42.12
CA SER A 12 24.73 -14.80 40.87
C SER A 12 23.46 -14.01 40.55
N SER A 13 23.56 -12.68 40.54
CA SER A 13 22.59 -11.80 39.92
C SER A 13 23.06 -11.55 38.48
N ASP A 14 22.55 -12.36 37.55
CA ASP A 14 22.74 -12.18 36.12
C ASP A 14 22.09 -10.89 35.65
N GLY A 15 22.83 -10.16 34.81
CA GLY A 15 22.44 -8.89 34.23
C GLY A 15 21.31 -9.05 33.23
N GLU A 16 20.35 -8.13 33.34
CA GLU A 16 19.32 -7.88 32.32
C GLU A 16 20.00 -7.23 31.11
N GLU A 17 20.27 -8.04 30.08
CA GLU A 17 20.55 -7.54 28.73
C GLU A 17 19.24 -6.98 28.15
N GLU A 18 19.16 -5.65 28.08
CA GLU A 18 18.18 -4.95 27.26
C GLU A 18 18.49 -5.22 25.78
N ASP A 19 17.83 -6.23 25.21
CA ASP A 19 17.82 -6.46 23.76
C ASP A 19 17.12 -5.29 23.07
N SER A 20 17.95 -4.38 22.55
CA SER A 20 17.57 -3.31 21.65
C SER A 20 16.86 -3.89 20.43
N VAL A 21 15.57 -3.57 20.29
CA VAL A 21 14.80 -3.78 19.06
C VAL A 21 15.42 -2.88 17.98
N GLU A 22 16.39 -3.42 17.25
CA GLU A 22 16.82 -2.86 15.97
C GLU A 22 15.60 -2.77 15.05
N GLY A 23 15.34 -1.56 14.56
CA GLY A 23 14.18 -1.25 13.75
C GLY A 23 14.10 -2.13 12.52
N ASP A 24 12.95 -2.77 12.35
CA ASP A 24 12.55 -3.38 11.09
C ASP A 24 12.62 -2.30 9.99
N GLU A 25 13.67 -2.39 9.18
CA GLU A 25 13.78 -1.72 7.89
C GLU A 25 12.63 -2.25 7.01
N MET A 26 11.52 -1.53 7.01
CA MET A 26 10.56 -1.58 5.92
C MET A 26 11.26 -0.95 4.71
N GLU A 27 12.06 -1.74 3.99
CA GLU A 27 12.58 -1.37 2.68
C GLU A 27 11.39 -0.91 1.84
N THR A 28 11.31 0.40 1.59
CA THR A 28 10.51 0.95 0.50
C THR A 28 11.15 0.45 -0.78
N VAL A 29 10.74 -0.74 -1.20
CA VAL A 29 11.01 -1.20 -2.56
C VAL A 29 10.22 -0.24 -3.44
N ASP A 30 10.91 0.74 -4.02
CA ASP A 30 10.48 1.43 -5.22
C ASP A 30 10.35 0.35 -6.31
N GLU A 31 9.22 -0.37 -6.33
CA GLU A 31 8.85 -1.28 -7.40
C GLU A 31 8.42 -0.45 -8.62
N GLU A 32 9.37 0.26 -9.24
CA GLU A 32 9.27 0.52 -10.68
C GLU A 32 9.45 -0.83 -11.38
N TYR A 33 8.33 -1.53 -11.58
CA TYR A 33 8.25 -2.66 -12.50
C TYR A 33 9.00 -2.29 -13.80
N PRO A 34 9.80 -3.19 -14.39
CA PRO A 34 10.28 -3.00 -15.74
C PRO A 34 9.07 -3.12 -16.66
N LEU A 35 8.32 -2.02 -16.77
CA LEU A 35 7.34 -1.82 -17.79
C LEU A 35 8.09 -2.00 -19.10
N ILE A 36 7.80 -3.07 -19.82
CA ILE A 36 7.96 -3.08 -21.27
C ILE A 36 6.90 -2.09 -21.79
N ASN A 37 7.16 -0.80 -21.59
CA ASN A 37 6.45 0.30 -22.20
C ASN A 37 6.97 0.38 -23.63
N LEU A 38 6.49 -0.54 -24.47
CA LEU A 38 6.33 -0.28 -25.89
C LEU A 38 5.04 0.55 -26.06
N PHE A 39 4.96 1.69 -25.39
CA PHE A 39 4.00 2.72 -25.77
C PHE A 39 4.68 3.54 -26.87
N PRO A 40 4.10 3.62 -28.08
CA PRO A 40 4.60 4.56 -29.08
C PRO A 40 4.59 5.97 -28.47
N MET A 41 5.54 6.82 -28.89
CA MET A 41 5.47 8.24 -28.59
C MET A 41 4.17 8.77 -29.21
N ILE A 42 3.18 9.00 -28.35
CA ILE A 42 1.90 9.60 -28.72
C ILE A 42 2.19 11.04 -29.16
N THR A 43 1.88 11.34 -30.42
CA THR A 43 1.90 12.71 -30.97
C THR A 43 0.61 13.42 -30.57
N GLU A 44 0.48 14.72 -30.87
CA GLU A 44 -0.76 15.50 -30.66
C GLU A 44 -2.02 14.78 -31.17
N GLU A 45 -1.89 13.82 -32.10
CA GLU A 45 -2.96 13.09 -32.78
C GLU A 45 -3.72 12.01 -31.99
N ASP A 46 -3.26 11.56 -30.82
CA ASP A 46 -4.01 10.56 -30.01
C ASP A 46 -4.84 11.17 -28.85
N THR A 47 -4.74 12.47 -28.58
CA THR A 47 -5.63 13.12 -27.61
C THR A 47 -7.05 13.25 -28.20
N PRO A 48 -8.12 12.83 -27.51
CA PRO A 48 -9.49 12.97 -28.01
C PRO A 48 -9.79 14.40 -28.49
N ALA A 49 -10.46 14.53 -29.64
CA ALA A 49 -10.74 15.82 -30.27
C ALA A 49 -11.43 16.81 -29.31
N GLU A 50 -12.33 16.29 -28.46
CA GLU A 50 -13.04 17.03 -27.42
C GLU A 50 -12.09 17.74 -26.45
N LEU A 51 -10.99 17.10 -26.06
CA LEU A 51 -9.99 17.69 -25.17
C LEU A 51 -9.17 18.77 -25.86
N ARG A 52 -8.87 18.61 -27.16
CA ARG A 52 -8.07 19.60 -27.91
C ARG A 52 -8.78 20.93 -28.07
N GLU A 53 -10.11 20.91 -28.16
CA GLU A 53 -10.91 22.11 -28.37
C GLU A 53 -11.24 22.83 -27.05
N THR A 54 -11.40 22.09 -25.96
CA THR A 54 -11.96 22.61 -24.70
C THR A 54 -10.93 22.78 -23.57
N VAL A 55 -9.78 22.10 -23.66
CA VAL A 55 -8.74 22.15 -22.62
C VAL A 55 -7.59 23.04 -23.07
N GLY A 56 -7.20 23.97 -22.19
CA GLY A 56 -6.06 24.85 -22.42
C GLY A 56 -4.76 24.08 -22.69
N LYS A 57 -3.97 24.52 -23.68
CA LYS A 57 -2.71 23.85 -24.05
C LYS A 57 -1.68 23.85 -22.92
N GLU A 58 -1.81 24.77 -21.97
CA GLU A 58 -0.93 24.94 -20.83
C GLU A 58 -0.88 23.74 -19.88
N VAL A 59 -1.93 22.91 -19.81
CA VAL A 59 -1.94 21.75 -18.89
C VAL A 59 -1.08 20.59 -19.38
N TRP A 60 -0.85 20.48 -20.69
CA TRP A 60 -0.20 19.30 -21.25
C TRP A 60 1.32 19.38 -21.15
N ASP A 61 1.95 18.27 -20.76
CA ASP A 61 3.38 18.04 -20.94
C ASP A 61 3.59 17.22 -22.22
N MET A 62 3.81 17.91 -23.33
CA MET A 62 3.93 17.29 -24.65
C MET A 62 5.30 16.63 -24.87
N THR A 63 6.32 17.11 -24.15
CA THR A 63 7.70 16.63 -24.31
C THR A 63 8.07 15.54 -23.31
N GLY A 64 7.25 15.33 -22.27
CA GLY A 64 7.54 14.46 -21.14
C GLY A 64 8.62 15.02 -20.21
N LYS A 65 8.90 16.32 -20.32
CA LYS A 65 10.00 17.04 -19.67
C LYS A 65 9.59 18.42 -19.17
N GLU A 66 8.39 18.88 -19.51
CA GLU A 66 7.86 20.16 -19.03
C GLU A 66 7.53 20.04 -17.55
N VAL A 67 8.05 20.97 -16.77
CA VAL A 67 7.76 21.07 -15.34
C VAL A 67 6.77 22.21 -15.11
N GLY A 68 5.68 21.89 -14.41
CA GLY A 68 4.70 22.89 -13.98
C GLY A 68 5.27 23.85 -12.94
N LEU A 69 4.49 24.86 -12.59
CA LEU A 69 4.75 25.72 -11.44
C LEU A 69 3.44 26.00 -10.74
N VAL A 70 3.23 25.36 -9.59
CA VAL A 70 2.00 25.54 -8.83
C VAL A 70 1.90 26.99 -8.35
N LYS A 71 0.78 27.63 -8.67
CA LYS A 71 0.50 29.03 -8.31
C LYS A 71 -0.12 29.11 -6.91
N GLY A 72 0.10 30.22 -6.22
CA GLY A 72 -0.55 30.48 -4.92
C GLY A 72 -0.02 29.66 -3.74
N VAL A 73 1.10 28.96 -3.93
CA VAL A 73 1.74 28.14 -2.88
C VAL A 73 2.98 28.85 -2.34
N GLU A 74 3.07 28.96 -1.02
CA GLU A 74 4.28 29.45 -0.36
C GLU A 74 5.43 28.46 -0.55
N PRO A 75 6.66 28.93 -0.87
CA PRO A 75 7.82 28.05 -0.99
C PRO A 75 8.03 27.20 0.25
N VAL A 76 8.19 25.89 0.04
CA VAL A 76 8.31 24.91 1.11
C VAL A 76 9.60 25.14 1.91
N LYS A 77 9.48 25.31 3.23
CA LYS A 77 10.62 25.42 4.14
C LYS A 77 10.85 24.09 4.86
N VAL A 78 12.07 23.57 4.77
CA VAL A 78 12.49 22.31 5.40
C VAL A 78 13.19 22.62 6.71
N THR A 79 12.76 21.98 7.80
CA THR A 79 13.35 22.13 9.13
C THR A 79 14.26 20.96 9.44
N VAL A 80 15.48 21.27 9.89
CA VAL A 80 16.47 20.28 10.32
C VAL A 80 16.45 20.11 11.83
N LYS A 81 16.83 18.92 12.32
CA LYS A 81 17.01 18.66 13.75
C LYS A 81 18.14 19.56 14.31
N PRO A 82 18.10 19.92 15.61
CA PRO A 82 19.17 20.70 16.22
C PRO A 82 20.49 19.91 16.24
N ASN A 83 21.62 20.61 16.12
CA ASN A 83 22.99 20.06 16.23
C ASN A 83 23.33 18.94 15.24
N VAL A 84 22.82 19.00 14.01
CA VAL A 84 23.15 18.01 12.96
C VAL A 84 24.38 18.41 12.15
N THR A 85 25.14 17.39 11.73
CA THR A 85 26.22 17.56 10.75
C THR A 85 25.65 17.43 9.34
N PHE A 86 25.94 18.40 8.48
CA PHE A 86 25.50 18.38 7.09
C PHE A 86 26.26 17.34 6.28
N PRO A 87 25.58 16.51 5.46
CA PRO A 87 26.23 15.46 4.71
C PRO A 87 27.06 16.02 3.55
N GLN A 88 28.28 15.54 3.39
CA GLN A 88 29.20 15.87 2.29
C GLN A 88 29.67 14.60 1.60
N THR A 89 28.71 13.86 1.04
CA THR A 89 29.01 12.56 0.42
C THR A 89 29.58 12.80 -0.99
N PRO A 90 30.70 12.19 -1.38
CA PRO A 90 31.31 12.41 -2.70
C PRO A 90 30.42 11.91 -3.84
N GLN A 91 30.54 12.56 -5.00
CA GLN A 91 29.80 12.19 -6.21
C GLN A 91 30.21 10.80 -6.71
N TYR A 92 29.22 9.98 -7.07
CA TYR A 92 29.46 8.67 -7.67
C TYR A 92 30.03 8.77 -9.08
N HIS A 93 30.84 7.78 -9.44
CA HIS A 93 31.30 7.60 -10.82
C HIS A 93 30.14 7.14 -11.70
N MET A 94 30.06 7.72 -12.90
CA MET A 94 29.05 7.39 -13.90
C MET A 94 29.72 7.05 -15.22
N ALA A 95 29.11 6.14 -15.99
CA ALA A 95 29.56 5.83 -17.35
C ALA A 95 29.38 7.06 -18.27
N GLN A 96 30.26 7.19 -19.27
CA GLN A 96 30.31 8.37 -20.14
C GLN A 96 28.99 8.65 -20.87
N ASP A 97 28.34 7.60 -21.38
CA ASP A 97 27.04 7.73 -22.07
C ASP A 97 25.93 8.24 -21.13
N THR A 98 26.00 7.82 -19.86
CA THR A 98 25.05 8.27 -18.83
C THR A 98 25.34 9.72 -18.46
N LEU A 99 26.61 10.10 -18.33
CA LEU A 99 27.04 11.47 -18.06
C LEU A 99 26.52 12.45 -19.11
N MET A 100 26.63 12.13 -20.41
CA MET A 100 26.15 13.02 -21.48
C MET A 100 24.64 13.25 -21.40
N LYS A 101 23.86 12.19 -21.16
CA LYS A 101 22.40 12.31 -21.05
C LYS A 101 21.96 13.03 -19.76
N VAL A 102 22.67 12.82 -18.65
CA VAL A 102 22.43 13.54 -17.39
C VAL A 102 22.76 15.03 -17.56
N ALA A 103 23.85 15.37 -18.25
CA ALA A 103 24.22 16.76 -18.53
C ALA A 103 23.12 17.48 -19.32
N GLN A 104 22.58 16.85 -20.38
CA GLN A 104 21.46 17.40 -21.14
C GLN A 104 20.23 17.66 -20.27
N LEU A 105 19.90 16.74 -19.36
CA LEU A 105 18.75 16.88 -18.47
C LEU A 105 18.97 17.98 -17.41
N ILE A 106 20.19 18.12 -16.88
CA ILE A 106 20.55 19.21 -15.97
C ILE A 106 20.40 20.55 -16.67
N ASP A 107 20.91 20.68 -17.90
CA ASP A 107 20.78 21.92 -18.69
C ASP A 107 19.31 22.30 -18.94
N GLU A 108 18.45 21.30 -19.20
CA GLU A 108 17.01 21.51 -19.33
C GLU A 108 16.37 21.98 -18.02
N PHE A 109 16.72 21.37 -16.89
CA PHE A 109 16.22 21.79 -15.57
C PHE A 109 16.71 23.16 -15.15
N VAL A 110 17.94 23.54 -15.52
CA VAL A 110 18.45 24.91 -15.29
C VAL A 110 17.68 25.91 -16.13
N LYS A 111 17.42 25.62 -17.42
CA LYS A 111 16.60 26.49 -18.30
C LYS A 111 15.18 26.68 -17.79
N GLN A 112 14.59 25.63 -17.20
CA GLN A 112 13.24 25.68 -16.60
C GLN A 112 13.21 26.28 -15.18
N GLY A 113 14.37 26.65 -14.62
CA GLY A 113 14.47 27.19 -13.25
C GLY A 113 14.17 26.16 -12.15
N VAL A 114 14.22 24.87 -12.47
CA VAL A 114 14.08 23.76 -11.51
C VAL A 114 15.39 23.57 -10.73
N LEU A 115 16.52 23.75 -11.42
CA LEU A 115 17.85 23.77 -10.85
C LEU A 115 18.46 25.16 -10.97
N LYS A 116 19.35 25.49 -10.03
CA LYS A 116 20.27 26.63 -10.14
C LYS A 116 21.70 26.20 -9.87
N GLU A 117 22.63 26.78 -10.60
CA GLU A 117 24.07 26.65 -10.30
C GLU A 117 24.39 27.52 -9.07
N VAL A 118 25.17 26.98 -8.15
CA VAL A 118 25.61 27.67 -6.93
C VAL A 118 27.13 27.58 -6.80
N LEU A 119 27.74 28.58 -6.18
CA LEU A 119 29.20 28.62 -6.01
C LEU A 119 29.70 27.54 -5.04
N SER A 120 28.99 27.35 -3.94
CA SER A 120 29.31 26.35 -2.93
C SER A 120 28.08 26.03 -2.06
N SER A 121 28.12 24.88 -1.39
CA SER A 121 27.10 24.47 -0.42
C SER A 121 27.76 23.71 0.74
N PRO A 122 27.27 23.85 1.98
CA PRO A 122 27.71 23.01 3.09
C PRO A 122 27.28 21.54 2.92
N CYS A 123 26.26 21.26 2.11
CA CYS A 123 25.79 19.90 1.82
C CYS A 123 26.19 19.43 0.42
N ASN A 124 26.45 18.14 0.28
CA ASN A 124 26.52 17.46 -1.00
C ASN A 124 25.94 16.04 -0.89
N SER A 125 24.90 15.78 -1.68
CA SER A 125 24.32 14.45 -1.88
C SER A 125 24.55 14.01 -3.33
N PRO A 126 25.13 12.83 -3.58
CA PRO A 126 25.47 12.39 -4.92
C PRO A 126 24.23 12.08 -5.75
N ILE A 127 24.36 12.21 -7.07
CA ILE A 127 23.32 11.82 -8.04
C ILE A 127 23.71 10.55 -8.81
N MET A 128 22.70 9.84 -9.30
CA MET A 128 22.80 8.70 -10.19
C MET A 128 21.91 8.92 -11.40
N GLY A 129 22.42 8.58 -12.60
CA GLY A 129 21.61 8.53 -13.81
C GLY A 129 21.09 7.11 -14.04
N LEU A 130 19.77 6.94 -14.00
CA LEU A 130 19.10 5.68 -14.34
C LEU A 130 18.53 5.75 -15.75
N ILE A 131 18.87 4.78 -16.59
CA ILE A 131 18.31 4.67 -17.94
C ILE A 131 17.09 3.74 -17.86
N LYS A 132 15.90 4.29 -18.12
CA LYS A 132 14.67 3.49 -18.21
C LYS A 132 14.73 2.58 -19.44
N PRO A 133 13.94 1.47 -19.48
CA PRO A 133 13.84 0.62 -20.69
C PRO A 133 13.43 1.39 -21.95
N SER A 134 12.65 2.46 -21.78
CA SER A 134 12.30 3.43 -22.85
C SER A 134 13.47 4.26 -23.41
N GLY A 135 14.67 4.16 -22.83
CA GLY A 135 15.85 4.96 -23.18
C GLY A 135 15.91 6.34 -22.50
N LYS A 136 14.82 6.80 -21.87
CA LYS A 136 14.78 8.05 -21.08
C LYS A 136 15.67 7.96 -19.84
N VAL A 137 16.35 9.05 -19.51
CA VAL A 137 17.19 9.15 -18.30
C VAL A 137 16.45 9.82 -17.16
N ARG A 138 16.61 9.27 -15.96
CA ARG A 138 16.11 9.81 -14.70
C ARG A 138 17.29 10.11 -13.79
N ILE A 139 17.33 11.32 -13.25
CA ILE A 139 18.28 11.67 -12.19
C ILE A 139 17.67 11.25 -10.85
N VAL A 140 18.41 10.49 -10.07
CA VAL A 140 18.06 10.12 -8.69
C VAL A 140 19.15 10.66 -7.78
N GLN A 141 18.78 11.50 -6.83
CA GLN A 141 19.71 11.99 -5.82
C GLN A 141 19.61 11.12 -4.56
N ASP A 142 20.75 10.69 -4.02
CA ASP A 142 20.78 9.95 -2.76
C ASP A 142 20.57 10.91 -1.58
N LEU A 143 19.31 11.02 -1.17
CA LEU A 143 18.87 11.88 -0.07
C LEU A 143 18.72 11.13 1.25
N ARG A 144 19.20 9.87 1.39
CA ARG A 144 19.06 9.09 2.63
C ARG A 144 19.60 9.83 3.86
N LYS A 145 20.84 10.33 3.79
CA LYS A 145 21.46 11.10 4.88
C LYS A 145 20.74 12.43 5.16
N ILE A 146 20.13 13.04 4.15
CA ILE A 146 19.31 14.25 4.33
C ILE A 146 18.01 13.89 5.06
N ASN A 147 17.35 12.79 4.65
CA ASN A 147 16.11 12.30 5.26
C ASN A 147 16.29 11.92 6.75
N ASP A 148 17.50 11.59 7.20
CA ASP A 148 17.80 11.27 8.60
C ASP A 148 17.89 12.51 9.50
N ILE A 149 18.35 13.64 8.96
CA ILE A 149 18.61 14.87 9.72
C ILE A 149 17.42 15.83 9.75
N ILE A 150 16.40 15.64 8.91
CA ILE A 150 15.20 16.47 8.89
C ILE A 150 14.24 16.10 10.03
N ILE A 151 13.40 17.05 10.41
CA ILE A 151 12.21 16.77 11.23
C ILE A 151 11.11 16.28 10.30
N LYS A 152 10.72 15.02 10.44
CA LYS A 152 9.65 14.41 9.64
C LYS A 152 8.28 14.87 10.14
N CYS A 153 7.38 15.19 9.22
CA CYS A 153 6.00 15.50 9.59
C CYS A 153 5.18 14.20 9.69
N CYS A 154 4.04 14.27 10.37
CA CYS A 154 3.10 13.15 10.36
C CYS A 154 2.62 12.92 8.91
N PRO A 155 2.77 11.71 8.34
CA PRO A 155 2.33 11.45 6.99
C PRO A 155 0.81 11.53 6.91
N VAL A 156 0.29 12.35 5.99
CA VAL A 156 -1.16 12.54 5.76
C VAL A 156 -1.62 11.82 4.49
N VAL A 157 -0.87 10.79 4.05
CA VAL A 157 -1.24 10.00 2.87
C VAL A 157 -2.10 8.82 3.33
N PRO A 158 -3.38 8.75 2.92
CA PRO A 158 -4.23 7.63 3.29
C PRO A 158 -3.74 6.33 2.64
N ASN A 159 -3.99 5.20 3.30
CA ASN A 159 -3.65 3.88 2.76
C ASN A 159 -4.27 3.70 1.36
N PRO A 160 -3.52 3.27 0.33
CA PRO A 160 -4.05 3.07 -1.03
C PRO A 160 -5.33 2.22 -1.08
N ALA A 161 -5.45 1.24 -0.19
CA ALA A 161 -6.66 0.42 -0.10
C ALA A 161 -7.89 1.26 0.30
N VAL A 162 -7.73 2.20 1.24
CA VAL A 162 -8.80 3.10 1.69
C VAL A 162 -9.21 4.05 0.57
N ILE A 163 -8.22 4.61 -0.15
CA ILE A 163 -8.48 5.49 -1.31
C ILE A 163 -9.24 4.75 -2.42
N MET A 164 -8.85 3.51 -2.72
CA MET A 164 -9.54 2.68 -3.70
C MET A 164 -11.03 2.51 -3.37
N PHE A 165 -11.38 2.39 -2.09
CA PHE A 165 -12.78 2.20 -1.65
C PHE A 165 -13.61 3.49 -1.63
N GLN A 166 -13.03 4.65 -1.93
CA GLN A 166 -13.79 5.88 -2.17
C GLN A 166 -14.48 5.88 -3.54
N VAL A 167 -14.04 5.03 -4.47
CA VAL A 167 -14.64 4.92 -5.80
C VAL A 167 -16.05 4.30 -5.65
N PRO A 168 -17.12 4.99 -6.10
CA PRO A 168 -18.48 4.51 -5.96
C PRO A 168 -18.71 3.19 -6.71
N CYS A 169 -19.45 2.27 -6.09
CA CYS A 169 -19.75 0.98 -6.70
C CYS A 169 -20.65 1.06 -7.95
N ASP A 170 -21.39 2.17 -8.12
CA ASP A 170 -22.28 2.40 -9.25
C ASP A 170 -21.66 3.26 -10.36
N ALA A 171 -20.41 3.72 -10.19
CA ALA A 171 -19.65 4.37 -11.25
C ALA A 171 -19.40 3.38 -12.41
N GLU A 172 -19.59 3.87 -13.63
CA GLU A 172 -19.42 3.09 -14.86
C GLU A 172 -18.35 3.67 -15.79
N TRP A 173 -18.10 4.97 -15.68
CA TRP A 173 -17.18 5.72 -16.53
C TRP A 173 -16.09 6.36 -15.69
N PHE A 174 -14.86 6.22 -16.15
CA PHE A 174 -13.68 6.62 -15.38
C PHE A 174 -12.71 7.41 -16.25
N SER A 175 -12.08 8.42 -15.65
CA SER A 175 -10.91 9.09 -16.22
C SER A 175 -9.75 9.04 -15.23
N VAL A 176 -8.59 8.54 -15.67
CA VAL A 176 -7.36 8.52 -14.85
C VAL A 176 -6.37 9.53 -15.41
N ILE A 177 -5.88 10.40 -14.54
CA ILE A 177 -4.98 11.51 -14.86
C ILE A 177 -3.72 11.36 -14.01
N ASP A 178 -2.56 11.35 -14.67
CA ASP A 178 -1.23 11.30 -14.05
C ASP A 178 -0.57 12.68 -14.20
N LEU A 179 -0.21 13.30 -13.08
CA LEU A 179 0.48 14.58 -13.08
C LEU A 179 1.96 14.40 -13.44
N SER A 180 2.41 15.07 -14.51
CA SER A 180 3.80 14.99 -14.94
C SER A 180 4.71 15.81 -14.01
N GLN A 181 5.82 15.20 -13.59
CA GLN A 181 6.87 15.84 -12.81
C GLN A 181 6.34 16.60 -11.57
N ALA A 182 5.28 16.04 -10.96
CA ALA A 182 4.48 16.64 -9.91
C ALA A 182 5.30 17.33 -8.81
N PHE A 183 6.29 16.65 -8.24
CA PHE A 183 7.11 17.22 -7.16
C PHE A 183 7.89 18.46 -7.62
N PHE A 184 8.45 18.45 -8.82
CA PHE A 184 9.20 19.61 -9.32
C PHE A 184 8.32 20.83 -9.62
N SER A 185 6.99 20.71 -9.55
CA SER A 185 6.08 21.85 -9.69
C SER A 185 5.99 22.73 -8.44
N VAL A 186 6.41 22.22 -7.27
CA VAL A 186 6.29 22.94 -5.99
C VAL A 186 7.59 23.71 -5.67
N PRO A 187 7.51 25.03 -5.40
CA PRO A 187 8.67 25.84 -5.03
C PRO A 187 9.29 25.42 -3.69
N LEU A 188 10.62 25.43 -3.63
CA LEU A 188 11.39 25.23 -2.39
C LEU A 188 11.95 26.58 -1.91
N HIS A 189 11.79 26.87 -0.62
CA HIS A 189 12.27 28.10 0.01
C HIS A 189 13.79 28.22 -0.07
N GLU A 190 14.32 29.41 -0.37
CA GLU A 190 15.75 29.67 -0.59
C GLU A 190 16.63 29.16 0.57
N ASP A 191 16.23 29.43 1.81
CA ASP A 191 16.88 28.93 3.04
C ASP A 191 17.01 27.40 3.11
N SER A 192 16.25 26.63 2.35
CA SER A 192 16.28 25.16 2.39
C SER A 192 16.96 24.55 1.16
N GLN A 193 17.22 25.33 0.11
CA GLN A 193 17.77 24.84 -1.15
C GLN A 193 19.19 24.27 -0.98
N PHE A 194 19.96 24.80 -0.02
CA PHE A 194 21.32 24.32 0.26
C PHE A 194 21.37 22.85 0.67
N LEU A 195 20.29 22.33 1.29
CA LEU A 195 20.21 20.96 1.77
C LEU A 195 20.27 19.93 0.64
N PHE A 196 19.78 20.31 -0.55
CA PHE A 196 19.62 19.41 -1.68
C PHE A 196 20.68 19.61 -2.76
N CYS A 197 21.83 20.19 -2.41
CA CYS A 197 22.89 20.40 -3.38
C CYS A 197 23.60 19.11 -3.80
N PHE A 198 24.06 19.07 -5.04
CA PHE A 198 24.88 18.00 -5.59
C PHE A 198 25.96 18.54 -6.53
N LYS A 199 27.04 17.77 -6.66
CA LYS A 199 28.16 18.06 -7.58
C LYS A 199 27.99 17.30 -8.88
N PHE A 200 28.21 17.98 -10.00
CA PHE A 200 28.22 17.38 -11.33
C PHE A 200 29.20 18.11 -12.24
N LEU A 201 30.16 17.38 -12.84
CA LEU A 201 31.20 17.92 -13.72
C LEU A 201 31.86 19.19 -13.15
N ASP A 202 32.36 19.09 -11.92
CA ASP A 202 33.04 20.17 -11.16
C ASP A 202 32.20 21.42 -10.86
N ARG A 203 30.89 21.36 -11.08
CA ARG A 203 29.93 22.40 -10.70
C ARG A 203 29.02 21.92 -9.57
N VAL A 204 28.46 22.86 -8.83
CA VAL A 204 27.48 22.58 -7.76
C VAL A 204 26.12 23.09 -8.20
N TYR A 205 25.11 22.23 -8.11
CA TYR A 205 23.74 22.58 -8.42
C TYR A 205 22.86 22.41 -7.18
N SER A 206 21.80 23.19 -7.12
CA SER A 206 20.81 23.19 -6.04
C SER A 206 19.40 23.16 -6.64
N TRP A 207 18.49 22.44 -6.01
CA TRP A 207 17.09 22.41 -6.41
C TRP A 207 16.36 23.66 -5.94
N CYS A 208 15.64 24.31 -6.86
CA CYS A 208 14.71 25.41 -6.57
C CYS A 208 13.28 24.91 -6.27
N ARG A 209 13.06 23.61 -6.47
CA ARG A 209 11.80 22.89 -6.33
C ARG A 209 11.98 21.72 -5.38
N ILE A 210 10.92 21.17 -4.81
CA ILE A 210 11.06 19.99 -3.95
C ILE A 210 11.59 18.81 -4.79
N PRO A 211 12.70 18.15 -4.38
CA PRO A 211 13.31 17.11 -5.20
C PRO A 211 12.59 15.76 -5.06
N GLN A 212 12.76 14.91 -6.07
CA GLN A 212 12.43 13.49 -5.97
C GLN A 212 13.43 12.79 -5.01
N GLY A 213 12.94 11.86 -4.20
CA GLY A 213 13.74 11.13 -3.20
C GLY A 213 13.77 11.78 -1.80
N PHE A 214 13.22 12.98 -1.66
CA PHE A 214 12.98 13.59 -0.36
C PHE A 214 11.76 12.96 0.30
N SER A 215 11.93 12.49 1.53
CA SER A 215 10.91 11.69 2.24
C SER A 215 9.57 12.41 2.45
N GLU A 216 9.58 13.74 2.59
CA GLU A 216 8.34 14.52 2.79
C GLU A 216 7.71 14.99 1.47
N SER A 217 8.39 14.87 0.32
CA SER A 217 7.86 15.35 -0.97
C SER A 217 6.45 14.82 -1.28
N PRO A 218 6.15 13.51 -1.12
CA PRO A 218 4.81 12.99 -1.38
C PRO A 218 3.75 13.60 -0.46
N SER A 219 4.02 13.71 0.84
CA SER A 219 3.08 14.26 1.82
C SER A 219 2.79 15.74 1.55
N ILE A 220 3.84 16.53 1.28
CA ILE A 220 3.74 17.97 0.99
C ILE A 220 2.96 18.19 -0.29
N PHE A 221 3.31 17.46 -1.37
CA PHE A 221 2.60 17.58 -2.63
C PHE A 221 1.13 17.17 -2.51
N ASN A 222 0.84 16.07 -1.82
CA ASN A 222 -0.53 15.59 -1.62
C ASN A 222 -1.41 16.64 -0.90
N GLN A 223 -0.86 17.32 0.12
CA GLN A 223 -1.58 18.39 0.82
C GLN A 223 -1.82 19.62 -0.05
N ILE A 224 -0.80 20.04 -0.80
CA ILE A 224 -0.91 21.18 -1.73
C ILE A 224 -1.97 20.90 -2.79
N LEU A 225 -1.90 19.72 -3.43
CA LEU A 225 -2.86 19.34 -4.46
C LEU A 225 -4.26 19.19 -3.87
N LYS A 226 -4.41 18.61 -2.67
CA LYS A 226 -5.71 18.50 -2.00
C LYS A 226 -6.34 19.88 -1.78
N LYS A 227 -5.56 20.85 -1.28
CA LYS A 227 -6.02 22.23 -1.08
C LYS A 227 -6.35 22.93 -2.40
N ASP A 228 -5.58 22.66 -3.46
CA ASP A 228 -5.86 23.19 -4.79
C ASP A 228 -7.20 22.67 -5.35
N LEU A 229 -7.47 21.39 -5.13
CA LEU A 229 -8.69 20.71 -5.57
C LEU A 229 -9.93 21.04 -4.72
N GLU A 230 -9.78 21.63 -3.53
CA GLU A 230 -10.94 22.07 -2.72
C GLU A 230 -11.77 23.16 -3.41
N ALA A 231 -11.15 23.98 -4.26
CA ALA A 231 -11.82 25.02 -5.05
C ALA A 231 -12.42 24.50 -6.37
N LEU A 232 -12.21 23.22 -6.70
CA LEU A 232 -12.72 22.62 -7.93
C LEU A 232 -14.21 22.31 -7.78
N GLU A 233 -15.02 22.92 -8.64
CA GLU A 233 -16.42 22.56 -8.81
C GLU A 233 -16.56 21.61 -9.99
N LEU A 234 -17.12 20.43 -9.75
CA LEU A 234 -17.41 19.43 -10.78
C LEU A 234 -18.87 19.59 -11.24
N PRO A 235 -19.12 19.99 -12.50
CA PRO A 235 -20.48 20.27 -12.99
C PRO A 235 -21.50 19.13 -12.85
N PHE A 236 -21.05 17.87 -12.85
CA PHE A 236 -21.91 16.68 -12.76
C PHE A 236 -21.72 15.88 -11.47
N GLU A 237 -21.07 16.48 -10.46
CA GLU A 237 -20.86 15.87 -9.13
C GLU A 237 -20.23 14.47 -9.19
N SER A 238 -19.38 14.19 -10.19
CA SER A 238 -18.61 12.94 -10.22
C SER A 238 -17.68 12.86 -9.01
N THR A 239 -17.32 11.64 -8.61
CA THR A 239 -16.41 11.46 -7.49
C THR A 239 -14.96 11.62 -7.96
N LEU A 240 -14.24 12.57 -7.36
CA LEU A 240 -12.80 12.72 -7.53
C LEU A 240 -12.06 11.97 -6.43
N VAL A 241 -11.23 11.02 -6.83
CA VAL A 241 -10.37 10.23 -5.95
C VAL A 241 -8.91 10.63 -6.22
N GLN A 242 -8.23 11.06 -5.16
CA GLN A 242 -6.84 11.54 -5.22
C GLN A 242 -5.91 10.59 -4.45
N TYR A 243 -4.79 10.24 -5.08
CA TYR A 243 -3.66 9.61 -4.43
C TYR A 243 -2.34 10.24 -4.89
N ILE A 244 -1.78 11.15 -4.09
CA ILE A 244 -0.54 11.87 -4.41
C ILE A 244 -0.65 12.60 -5.75
N ASP A 245 -0.11 12.03 -6.84
CA ASP A 245 -0.09 12.56 -8.21
C ASP A 245 -1.04 11.84 -9.18
N ASP A 246 -1.68 10.75 -8.73
CA ASP A 246 -2.67 9.97 -9.47
C ASP A 246 -4.09 10.42 -9.12
N LEU A 247 -4.81 10.97 -10.10
CA LEU A 247 -6.20 11.40 -9.96
C LEU A 247 -7.13 10.47 -10.75
N LEU A 248 -8.30 10.20 -10.18
CA LEU A 248 -9.36 9.41 -10.79
C LEU A 248 -10.70 10.16 -10.68
N ILE A 249 -11.34 10.42 -11.81
CA ILE A 249 -12.75 10.81 -11.87
C ILE A 249 -13.57 9.56 -12.09
N ALA A 250 -14.59 9.35 -11.25
CA ALA A 250 -15.53 8.24 -11.35
C ALA A 250 -16.96 8.78 -11.48
N SER A 251 -17.63 8.45 -12.58
CA SER A 251 -18.97 8.95 -12.91
C SER A 251 -19.93 7.81 -13.29
N LYS A 252 -21.23 8.05 -13.13
CA LYS A 252 -22.29 7.13 -13.56
C LYS A 252 -22.57 7.22 -15.07
N THR A 253 -22.29 8.37 -15.67
CA THR A 253 -22.59 8.65 -17.09
C THR A 253 -21.34 9.07 -17.84
N GLU A 254 -21.30 8.79 -19.14
CA GLU A 254 -20.20 9.18 -20.02
C GLU A 254 -20.07 10.71 -20.08
N SER A 255 -21.19 11.40 -20.31
CA SER A 255 -21.24 12.86 -20.39
C SER A 255 -20.75 13.55 -19.11
N GLY A 256 -21.12 13.02 -17.94
CA GLY A 256 -20.66 13.53 -16.65
C GLY A 256 -19.16 13.34 -16.49
N CYS A 257 -18.64 12.15 -16.83
CA CYS A 257 -17.21 11.86 -16.81
C CYS A 257 -16.43 12.82 -17.72
N THR A 258 -16.89 13.05 -18.96
CA THR A 258 -16.26 13.94 -19.94
C THR A 258 -16.20 15.37 -19.43
N ALA A 259 -17.34 15.93 -19.01
CA ALA A 259 -17.44 17.32 -18.56
C ALA A 259 -16.60 17.58 -17.29
N ASP A 260 -16.67 16.67 -16.31
CA ASP A 260 -15.94 16.80 -15.04
C ASP A 260 -14.43 16.62 -15.25
N THR A 261 -14.03 15.75 -16.19
CA THR A 261 -12.62 15.60 -16.59
C THR A 261 -12.08 16.88 -17.24
N ILE A 262 -12.86 17.51 -18.14
CA ILE A 262 -12.49 18.79 -18.78
C ILE A 262 -12.38 19.91 -17.73
N ALA A 263 -13.32 19.97 -16.78
CA ALA A 263 -13.28 20.94 -15.69
C ALA A 263 -12.01 20.78 -14.85
N LEU A 264 -11.68 19.54 -14.46
CA LEU A 264 -10.47 19.20 -13.72
C LEU A 264 -9.19 19.56 -14.49
N LEU A 265 -9.07 19.18 -15.76
CA LEU A 265 -7.89 19.49 -16.58
C LEU A 265 -7.68 21.00 -16.72
N ASN A 266 -8.75 21.76 -16.97
CA ASN A 266 -8.66 23.22 -17.05
C ASN A 266 -8.28 23.85 -15.71
N HIS A 267 -8.79 23.33 -14.58
CA HIS A 267 -8.39 23.78 -13.24
C HIS A 267 -6.90 23.55 -12.98
N LEU A 268 -6.42 22.33 -13.24
CA LEU A 268 -5.00 21.97 -13.12
C LEU A 268 -4.10 22.88 -13.96
N GLY A 269 -4.48 23.14 -15.22
CA GLY A 269 -3.73 24.04 -16.11
C GLY A 269 -3.65 25.48 -15.59
N ARG A 270 -4.78 26.02 -15.10
CA ARG A 270 -4.83 27.38 -14.52
C ARG A 270 -3.90 27.51 -13.31
N ASN A 271 -3.85 26.49 -12.48
CA ASN A 271 -3.03 26.46 -11.26
C ASN A 271 -1.58 26.05 -11.52
N GLY A 272 -1.22 25.73 -12.76
CA GLY A 272 0.15 25.50 -13.20
C GLY A 272 0.63 24.06 -13.02
N HIS A 273 -0.28 23.11 -12.82
CA HIS A 273 0.02 21.68 -12.89
C HIS A 273 0.17 21.23 -14.35
N LYS A 274 0.94 20.16 -14.53
CA LYS A 274 1.17 19.52 -15.84
C LYS A 274 0.66 18.09 -15.82
N VAL A 275 0.07 17.64 -16.92
CA VAL A 275 -0.52 16.31 -17.09
C VAL A 275 0.21 15.56 -18.20
N SER A 276 0.45 14.27 -17.98
CA SER A 276 1.03 13.40 -19.00
C SER A 276 -0.06 12.92 -20.00
N PRO A 277 -0.07 13.40 -21.26
CA PRO A 277 -1.10 13.01 -22.22
C PRO A 277 -1.03 11.52 -22.57
N SER A 278 0.17 10.93 -22.58
CA SER A 278 0.36 9.52 -22.94
C SER A 278 -0.10 8.52 -21.88
N LYS A 279 -0.31 8.98 -20.64
CA LYS A 279 -0.82 8.17 -19.54
C LYS A 279 -2.31 8.43 -19.24
N LEU A 280 -2.88 9.46 -19.86
CA LEU A 280 -4.28 9.81 -19.68
C LEU A 280 -5.17 8.65 -20.17
N GLN A 281 -6.04 8.16 -19.28
CA GLN A 281 -7.11 7.23 -19.65
C GLN A 281 -8.41 8.03 -19.62
N PHE A 282 -8.85 8.55 -20.76
CA PHE A 282 -10.01 9.45 -20.83
C PHE A 282 -11.33 8.69 -21.02
N CYS A 283 -12.28 8.90 -20.11
CA CYS A 283 -13.68 8.46 -20.20
C CYS A 283 -13.84 7.00 -20.66
N GLN A 284 -13.21 6.07 -19.95
CA GLN A 284 -13.24 4.64 -20.27
C GLN A 284 -14.07 3.86 -19.24
N LYS A 285 -14.70 2.76 -19.66
CA LYS A 285 -15.41 1.85 -18.76
C LYS A 285 -14.49 0.96 -17.92
N LYS A 286 -13.22 0.82 -18.35
CA LYS A 286 -12.20 0.00 -17.70
C LYS A 286 -10.90 0.78 -17.66
N VAL A 287 -10.37 1.03 -16.47
CA VAL A 287 -9.15 1.81 -16.27
C VAL A 287 -8.17 1.11 -15.35
N LYS A 288 -6.89 1.47 -15.48
CA LYS A 288 -5.79 1.06 -14.60
C LYS A 288 -5.57 2.18 -13.58
N TYR A 289 -5.72 1.90 -12.29
CA TYR A 289 -5.52 2.88 -11.22
C TYR A 289 -4.90 2.20 -9.99
N LEU A 290 -3.84 2.81 -9.41
CA LEU A 290 -3.11 2.30 -8.25
C LEU A 290 -2.73 0.80 -8.33
N GLY A 291 -2.33 0.33 -9.51
CA GLY A 291 -1.93 -1.08 -9.71
C GLY A 291 -3.09 -2.07 -9.85
N HIS A 292 -4.33 -1.60 -9.95
CA HIS A 292 -5.53 -2.41 -10.12
C HIS A 292 -6.29 -2.04 -11.41
N GLN A 293 -7.02 -3.01 -11.96
CA GLN A 293 -7.98 -2.75 -13.03
C GLN A 293 -9.35 -2.49 -12.41
N ILE A 294 -9.92 -1.31 -12.65
CA ILE A 294 -11.24 -0.90 -12.17
C ILE A 294 -12.24 -1.03 -13.32
N GLU A 295 -13.42 -1.57 -13.02
CA GLU A 295 -14.60 -1.59 -13.88
C GLU A 295 -15.86 -1.41 -13.02
N LYS A 296 -17.04 -1.26 -13.65
CA LYS A 296 -18.30 -1.01 -12.93
C LYS A 296 -18.49 -1.96 -11.73
N GLY A 297 -18.50 -1.39 -10.53
CA GLY A 297 -18.71 -2.10 -9.27
C GLY A 297 -17.66 -3.16 -8.92
N SER A 298 -16.49 -3.18 -9.57
CA SER A 298 -15.46 -4.17 -9.24
C SER A 298 -14.02 -3.80 -9.58
N ARG A 299 -13.10 -4.50 -8.92
CA ARG A 299 -11.66 -4.36 -9.09
C ARG A 299 -10.98 -5.71 -9.29
N ARG A 300 -9.96 -5.74 -10.13
CA ARG A 300 -9.18 -6.94 -10.48
C ARG A 300 -7.68 -6.68 -10.37
N ILE A 301 -6.93 -7.76 -10.19
CA ILE A 301 -5.47 -7.73 -10.36
C ILE A 301 -5.16 -7.50 -11.84
N MET A 302 -4.14 -6.70 -12.10
CA MET A 302 -3.61 -6.45 -13.44
C MET A 302 -3.06 -7.72 -14.08
N LYS A 303 -3.42 -7.96 -15.35
CA LYS A 303 -2.96 -9.16 -16.10
C LYS A 303 -1.45 -9.22 -16.19
N GLU A 304 -0.78 -8.08 -16.35
CA GLU A 304 0.67 -7.98 -16.45
C GLU A 304 1.33 -8.50 -15.16
N ARG A 305 0.76 -8.17 -14.00
CA ARG A 305 1.25 -8.64 -12.69
C ARG A 305 1.04 -10.14 -12.51
N ILE A 306 -0.11 -10.67 -12.92
CA ILE A 306 -0.37 -12.11 -12.92
C ILE A 306 0.67 -12.82 -13.80
N THR A 307 0.90 -12.33 -15.03
CA THR A 307 1.91 -12.89 -15.94
C THR A 307 3.31 -12.85 -15.35
N SER A 308 3.71 -11.74 -14.71
CA SER A 308 5.03 -11.64 -14.06
C SER A 308 5.21 -12.70 -12.97
N VAL A 309 4.21 -12.90 -12.10
CA VAL A 309 4.27 -13.93 -11.05
C VAL A 309 4.30 -15.34 -11.66
N LEU A 310 3.56 -15.59 -12.74
CA LEU A 310 3.53 -16.89 -13.41
C LEU A 310 4.85 -17.26 -14.08
N GLN A 311 5.57 -16.29 -14.61
CA GLN A 311 6.86 -16.49 -15.28
C GLN A 311 8.02 -16.68 -14.30
N MET A 312 7.83 -16.43 -12.99
CA MET A 312 8.87 -16.66 -12.00
C MET A 312 9.20 -18.15 -11.89
N SER A 313 10.49 -18.47 -12.00
CA SER A 313 11.04 -19.77 -11.67
C SER A 313 10.99 -20.00 -10.15
N PRO A 314 11.03 -21.26 -9.69
CA PRO A 314 11.18 -21.57 -8.27
C PRO A 314 12.38 -20.81 -7.68
N PRO A 315 12.19 -20.06 -6.58
CA PRO A 315 13.26 -19.29 -5.96
C PRO A 315 14.34 -20.22 -5.41
N LYS A 316 15.60 -19.85 -5.65
CA LYS A 316 16.79 -20.60 -5.21
C LYS A 316 17.53 -19.92 -4.07
N THR A 317 17.14 -18.71 -3.70
CA THR A 317 17.79 -17.92 -2.65
C THR A 317 16.76 -17.27 -1.75
N ARG A 318 17.14 -16.96 -0.52
CA ARG A 318 16.28 -16.25 0.44
C ARG A 318 15.76 -14.91 -0.10
N ARG A 319 16.60 -14.20 -0.86
CA ARG A 319 16.23 -12.94 -1.52
C ARG A 319 15.14 -13.16 -2.58
N GLU A 320 15.24 -14.24 -3.35
CA GLU A 320 14.21 -14.59 -4.35
C GLU A 320 12.91 -15.04 -3.70
N VAL A 321 12.96 -15.79 -2.59
CA VAL A 321 11.75 -16.15 -1.82
C VAL A 321 11.04 -14.90 -1.31
N ARG A 322 11.78 -13.96 -0.71
CA ARG A 322 11.23 -12.66 -0.27
C ARG A 322 10.64 -11.86 -1.42
N LYS A 323 11.32 -11.82 -2.56
CA LYS A 323 10.82 -11.14 -3.75
C LYS A 323 9.50 -11.74 -4.23
N PHE A 324 9.41 -13.07 -4.32
CA PHE A 324 8.17 -13.76 -4.67
C PHE A 324 7.05 -13.46 -3.67
N LEU A 325 7.31 -13.64 -2.37
CA LEU A 325 6.31 -13.37 -1.33
C LEU A 325 5.85 -11.92 -1.31
N GLY A 326 6.76 -10.95 -1.54
CA GLY A 326 6.42 -9.53 -1.65
C GLY A 326 5.43 -9.27 -2.79
N MET A 327 5.73 -9.80 -3.99
CA MET A 327 4.88 -9.64 -5.16
C MET A 327 3.47 -10.24 -4.96
N VAL A 328 3.38 -11.44 -4.36
CA VAL A 328 2.10 -12.11 -4.12
C VAL A 328 1.35 -11.48 -2.94
N SER A 329 2.05 -11.04 -1.90
CA SER A 329 1.45 -10.41 -0.71
C SER A 329 0.71 -9.10 -1.02
N TYR A 330 1.16 -8.35 -2.03
CA TYR A 330 0.41 -7.19 -2.53
C TYR A 330 -1.01 -7.58 -2.98
N CYS A 331 -1.16 -8.78 -3.53
CA CYS A 331 -2.43 -9.31 -4.04
C CYS A 331 -3.20 -10.13 -3.00
N ARG A 332 -2.76 -10.15 -1.73
CA ARG A 332 -3.37 -10.98 -0.65
C ARG A 332 -4.88 -10.83 -0.51
N GLN A 333 -5.43 -9.65 -0.83
CA GLN A 333 -6.87 -9.39 -0.76
C GLN A 333 -7.71 -10.21 -1.75
N TRP A 334 -7.08 -10.84 -2.74
CA TRP A 334 -7.71 -11.73 -3.73
C TRP A 334 -7.48 -13.21 -3.44
N ILE A 335 -6.56 -13.54 -2.52
CA ILE A 335 -6.11 -14.91 -2.29
C ILE A 335 -6.77 -15.43 -1.01
N PRO A 336 -7.70 -16.40 -1.09
CA PRO A 336 -8.22 -17.04 0.09
C PRO A 336 -7.10 -17.80 0.80
N ASN A 337 -7.11 -17.81 2.13
CA ASN A 337 -6.16 -18.57 2.95
C ASN A 337 -4.67 -18.22 2.76
N PHE A 338 -4.35 -17.00 2.31
CA PHE A 338 -2.99 -16.60 1.97
C PHE A 338 -1.96 -16.90 3.08
N SER A 339 -2.28 -16.60 4.35
CA SER A 339 -1.35 -16.84 5.47
C SER A 339 -1.04 -18.32 5.70
N THR A 340 -1.98 -19.23 5.45
CA THR A 340 -1.74 -20.67 5.54
C THR A 340 -0.88 -21.13 4.36
N LEU A 341 -1.21 -20.68 3.15
CA LEU A 341 -0.49 -21.03 1.92
C LEU A 341 0.96 -20.51 1.92
N ALA A 342 1.18 -19.29 2.41
CA ALA A 342 2.52 -18.68 2.45
C ALA A 342 3.39 -19.20 3.60
N LYS A 343 2.81 -19.90 4.59
CA LYS A 343 3.51 -20.32 5.82
C LYS A 343 4.77 -21.17 5.55
N PRO A 344 4.78 -22.17 4.64
CA PRO A 344 5.98 -22.93 4.33
C PRO A 344 7.11 -22.05 3.76
N LEU A 345 6.75 -21.15 2.83
CA LEU A 345 7.71 -20.23 2.21
C LEU A 345 8.25 -19.17 3.18
N LEU A 346 7.42 -18.70 4.13
CA LEU A 346 7.84 -17.74 5.14
C LEU A 346 8.93 -18.31 6.06
N LYS A 347 8.89 -19.61 6.39
CA LYS A 347 9.94 -20.27 7.19
C LYS A 347 11.32 -20.15 6.53
N LEU A 348 11.36 -20.22 5.19
CA LEU A 348 12.59 -20.09 4.41
C LEU A 348 13.16 -18.65 4.39
N THR A 349 12.45 -17.67 4.94
CA THR A 349 12.91 -16.28 5.02
C THR A 349 13.54 -15.90 6.36
N GLN A 350 13.50 -16.81 7.35
CA GLN A 350 14.04 -16.59 8.70
C GLN A 350 15.58 -16.56 8.71
N LYS A 351 16.18 -16.00 9.76
CA LYS A 351 17.64 -15.77 9.83
C LYS A 351 18.45 -17.07 9.77
N ASP A 352 17.87 -18.19 10.18
CA ASP A 352 18.53 -19.51 10.23
C ASP A 352 18.35 -20.35 8.95
N ALA A 353 17.74 -19.79 7.90
CA ALA A 353 17.54 -20.50 6.62
C ALA A 353 18.82 -20.50 5.77
N LEU A 354 19.05 -21.61 5.04
CA LEU A 354 20.18 -21.78 4.12
C LEU A 354 20.20 -20.70 3.03
N ASP A 355 21.40 -20.28 2.61
CA ASP A 355 21.57 -19.29 1.52
C ASP A 355 21.13 -19.85 0.16
N GLU A 356 21.35 -21.14 -0.07
CA GLU A 356 20.83 -21.90 -1.22
C GLU A 356 19.59 -22.69 -0.79
N ILE A 357 18.49 -22.43 -1.47
CA ILE A 357 17.16 -22.97 -1.18
C ILE A 357 16.75 -23.85 -2.35
N GLU A 358 16.33 -25.08 -2.04
CA GLU A 358 15.66 -25.95 -2.98
C GLU A 358 14.26 -26.21 -2.45
N LEU A 359 13.22 -25.70 -3.14
CA LEU A 359 11.84 -25.94 -2.73
C LEU A 359 11.49 -27.42 -2.87
N LYS A 360 11.02 -28.05 -1.79
CA LYS A 360 10.61 -29.47 -1.78
C LYS A 360 9.29 -29.63 -1.03
N GLY A 361 8.55 -30.71 -1.33
CA GLY A 361 7.27 -31.02 -0.68
C GLY A 361 6.36 -29.81 -0.52
N ASP A 362 5.96 -29.52 0.72
CA ASP A 362 5.08 -28.42 1.11
C ASP A 362 5.51 -27.04 0.59
N GLU A 363 6.81 -26.76 0.43
CA GLU A 363 7.25 -25.45 -0.05
C GLU A 363 7.05 -25.27 -1.56
N MET A 364 7.26 -26.35 -2.32
CA MET A 364 6.99 -26.34 -3.76
C MET A 364 5.48 -26.31 -4.03
N ASP A 365 4.70 -27.05 -3.24
CA ASP A 365 3.24 -27.05 -3.33
C ASP A 365 2.68 -25.66 -3.00
N ALA A 366 3.17 -25.01 -1.94
CA ALA A 366 2.82 -23.63 -1.61
C ALA A 366 3.16 -22.65 -2.74
N PHE A 367 4.32 -22.80 -3.37
CA PHE A 367 4.73 -21.95 -4.49
C PHE A 367 3.80 -22.11 -5.70
N ILE A 368 3.45 -23.34 -6.07
CA ILE A 368 2.53 -23.63 -7.17
C ILE A 368 1.13 -23.13 -6.84
N GLU A 369 0.60 -23.44 -5.67
CA GLU A 369 -0.76 -23.07 -5.26
C GLU A 369 -0.95 -21.55 -5.21
N LEU A 370 0.04 -20.80 -4.72
CA LEU A 370 -0.01 -19.33 -4.75
C LEU A 370 -0.05 -18.78 -6.18
N LYS A 371 0.67 -19.39 -7.13
CA LYS A 371 0.61 -19.02 -8.55
C LYS A 371 -0.74 -19.36 -9.16
N GLU A 372 -1.32 -20.51 -8.82
CA GLU A 372 -2.67 -20.89 -9.28
C GLU A 372 -3.75 -19.97 -8.72
N CYS A 373 -3.67 -19.61 -7.43
CA CYS A 373 -4.57 -18.65 -6.79
C CYS A 373 -4.55 -17.29 -7.50
N MET A 374 -3.38 -16.81 -7.91
CA MET A 374 -3.24 -15.57 -8.69
C MET A 374 -3.94 -15.65 -10.05
N CYS A 375 -3.92 -16.81 -10.72
CA CYS A 375 -4.65 -17.03 -11.97
C CYS A 375 -6.17 -17.07 -11.77
N ARG A 376 -6.61 -17.72 -10.68
CA ARG A 376 -8.03 -17.91 -10.36
C ARG A 376 -8.63 -16.72 -9.61
N ALA A 377 -7.83 -15.70 -9.29
CA ALA A 377 -8.24 -14.53 -8.52
C ALA A 377 -9.51 -13.89 -9.11
N PRO A 378 -10.63 -13.87 -8.35
CA PRO A 378 -11.90 -13.36 -8.85
C PRO A 378 -11.90 -11.84 -8.93
N ALA A 379 -12.91 -11.26 -9.58
CA ALA A 379 -13.18 -9.84 -9.44
C ALA A 379 -13.78 -9.55 -8.07
N LEU A 380 -13.11 -8.70 -7.28
CA LEU A 380 -13.65 -8.25 -6.00
C LEU A 380 -14.64 -7.11 -6.24
N GLY A 381 -15.74 -7.10 -5.48
CA GLY A 381 -16.71 -6.02 -5.50
C GLY A 381 -16.14 -4.74 -4.90
N MET A 382 -16.57 -3.61 -5.44
CA MET A 382 -16.43 -2.31 -4.76
C MET A 382 -17.46 -2.22 -3.64
N PRO A 383 -17.10 -1.66 -2.47
CA PRO A 383 -18.03 -1.54 -1.35
C PRO A 383 -19.20 -0.64 -1.72
N ASP A 384 -20.41 -1.11 -1.41
CA ASP A 384 -21.64 -0.35 -1.47
C ASP A 384 -22.06 -0.01 -0.04
N TYR A 385 -21.73 1.20 0.40
CA TYR A 385 -21.98 1.65 1.78
C TYR A 385 -23.48 1.78 2.13
N THR A 386 -24.38 1.66 1.15
CA THR A 386 -25.83 1.60 1.41
C THR A 386 -26.30 0.22 1.87
N LYS A 387 -25.44 -0.81 1.75
CA LYS A 387 -25.74 -2.19 2.10
C LYS A 387 -24.92 -2.66 3.30
N PRO A 388 -25.48 -3.56 4.14
CA PRO A 388 -24.72 -4.14 5.22
C PRO A 388 -23.60 -5.03 4.68
N PHE A 389 -22.51 -5.11 5.44
CA PHE A 389 -21.41 -6.03 5.19
C PHE A 389 -21.64 -7.35 5.93
N THR A 390 -21.12 -8.43 5.36
CA THR A 390 -21.04 -9.73 6.02
C THR A 390 -19.60 -10.23 5.99
N LEU A 391 -19.02 -10.45 7.17
CA LEU A 391 -17.68 -10.98 7.34
C LEU A 391 -17.77 -12.43 7.82
N PHE A 392 -17.30 -13.37 7.00
CA PHE A 392 -17.20 -14.77 7.40
C PHE A 392 -15.82 -15.01 7.98
N CYS A 393 -15.75 -15.49 9.22
CA CYS A 393 -14.50 -15.73 9.94
C CYS A 393 -14.34 -17.21 10.27
N HIS A 394 -13.15 -17.73 10.01
CA HIS A 394 -12.75 -19.08 10.37
C HIS A 394 -11.33 -19.07 10.93
N GLU A 395 -11.02 -20.07 11.75
CA GLU A 395 -9.67 -20.28 12.28
C GLU A 395 -9.21 -21.68 11.87
N ARG A 396 -8.01 -21.76 11.30
CA ARG A 396 -7.37 -23.02 10.94
C ARG A 396 -5.86 -22.92 11.09
N ASP A 397 -5.23 -23.92 11.69
CA ASP A 397 -3.77 -24.02 11.87
C ASP A 397 -3.12 -22.79 12.50
N ALA A 398 -3.80 -22.21 13.50
CA ALA A 398 -3.41 -20.96 14.15
C ALA A 398 -3.29 -19.79 13.16
N CYS A 399 -4.15 -19.78 12.14
CA CYS A 399 -4.35 -18.66 11.22
C CYS A 399 -5.80 -18.20 11.26
N SER A 400 -5.99 -16.90 11.38
CA SER A 400 -7.26 -16.22 11.11
C SER A 400 -7.47 -16.17 9.60
N LEU A 401 -8.65 -16.59 9.16
CA LEU A 401 -9.07 -16.64 7.77
C LEU A 401 -10.43 -15.98 7.65
N SER A 402 -10.58 -14.97 6.81
CA SER A 402 -11.88 -14.33 6.62
C SER A 402 -12.12 -13.79 5.23
N VAL A 403 -13.39 -13.63 4.89
CA VAL A 403 -13.85 -12.99 3.67
C VAL A 403 -14.93 -11.97 4.00
N LEU A 404 -14.71 -10.73 3.57
CA LEU A 404 -15.69 -9.65 3.64
C LEU A 404 -16.52 -9.66 2.37
N THR A 405 -17.83 -9.62 2.50
CA THR A 405 -18.78 -9.75 1.39
C THR A 405 -19.94 -8.77 1.52
N GLN A 406 -20.64 -8.53 0.41
CA GLN A 406 -21.92 -7.83 0.37
C GLN A 406 -22.89 -8.53 -0.58
N ALA A 407 -24.18 -8.39 -0.29
CA ALA A 407 -25.24 -8.96 -1.12
C ALA A 407 -25.29 -8.27 -2.50
N HIS A 408 -25.25 -9.08 -3.57
CA HIS A 408 -25.31 -8.64 -4.95
C HIS A 408 -26.14 -9.62 -5.77
N GLY A 409 -27.35 -9.24 -6.18
CA GLY A 409 -28.20 -10.08 -7.05
C GLY A 409 -28.51 -11.47 -6.49
N GLY A 410 -28.66 -11.60 -5.16
CA GLY A 410 -28.95 -12.86 -4.47
C GLY A 410 -27.72 -13.66 -4.01
N ILE A 411 -26.51 -13.31 -4.46
CA ILE A 411 -25.26 -13.94 -4.03
C ILE A 411 -24.43 -12.99 -3.14
N ASN A 412 -23.60 -13.55 -2.26
CA ASN A 412 -22.61 -12.78 -1.52
C ASN A 412 -21.37 -12.57 -2.38
N ARG A 413 -21.13 -11.33 -2.81
CA ARG A 413 -19.96 -10.96 -3.60
C ARG A 413 -18.79 -10.61 -2.67
N PRO A 414 -17.60 -11.23 -2.83
CA PRO A 414 -16.42 -10.88 -2.06
C PRO A 414 -15.93 -9.46 -2.35
N VAL A 415 -15.64 -8.69 -1.30
CA VAL A 415 -15.01 -7.35 -1.33
C VAL A 415 -13.51 -7.45 -1.04
N ALA A 416 -13.15 -8.31 -0.08
CA ALA A 416 -11.76 -8.59 0.26
C ALA A 416 -11.63 -9.93 1.00
N TYR A 417 -10.53 -10.64 0.76
CA TYR A 417 -10.05 -11.74 1.58
C TYR A 417 -9.02 -11.24 2.59
N PHE A 418 -9.06 -11.78 3.79
CA PHE A 418 -8.10 -11.50 4.84
C PHE A 418 -7.56 -12.79 5.41
N SER A 419 -6.29 -12.76 5.77
CA SER A 419 -5.67 -13.82 6.53
C SER A 419 -4.55 -13.26 7.39
N ALA A 420 -4.34 -13.87 8.56
CA ALA A 420 -3.25 -13.53 9.45
C ALA A 420 -2.86 -14.73 10.30
N THR A 421 -1.58 -14.87 10.60
CA THR A 421 -1.11 -15.81 11.63
C THR A 421 -1.44 -15.25 13.02
N LEU A 422 -1.96 -16.11 13.90
CA LEU A 422 -2.13 -15.78 15.31
C LEU A 422 -0.76 -15.60 15.97
N ASP A 423 -0.67 -14.68 16.93
CA ASP A 423 0.55 -14.51 17.73
C ASP A 423 0.85 -15.79 18.54
N PRO A 424 2.11 -16.07 18.92
CA PRO A 424 2.48 -17.35 19.56
C PRO A 424 1.63 -17.71 20.79
N VAL A 425 1.23 -16.71 21.58
CA VAL A 425 0.40 -16.93 22.78
C VAL A 425 -1.03 -17.28 22.37
N ALA A 426 -1.62 -16.57 21.40
CA ALA A 426 -2.95 -16.91 20.91
C ALA A 426 -2.96 -18.26 20.17
N ALA A 427 -1.90 -18.58 19.42
CA ALA A 427 -1.73 -19.84 18.71
C ALA A 427 -1.69 -21.05 19.65
N ALA A 428 -1.18 -20.89 20.87
CA ALA A 428 -1.16 -21.92 21.90
C ALA A 428 -2.52 -22.15 22.59
N LEU A 429 -3.53 -21.32 22.32
CA LEU A 429 -4.86 -21.47 22.89
C LEU A 429 -5.63 -22.63 22.23
N ARG A 430 -6.65 -23.13 22.95
CA ARG A 430 -7.61 -24.11 22.41
C ARG A 430 -8.41 -23.51 21.23
N GLY A 431 -8.92 -24.35 20.33
CA GLY A 431 -9.55 -23.92 19.08
C GLY A 431 -10.64 -22.87 19.24
N CYS A 432 -11.52 -23.02 20.24
CA CYS A 432 -12.58 -22.04 20.50
C CYS A 432 -12.05 -20.66 20.93
N LEU A 433 -10.93 -20.61 21.66
CA LEU A 433 -10.29 -19.36 22.07
C LEU A 433 -9.46 -18.75 20.93
N ARG A 434 -8.84 -19.60 20.10
CA ARG A 434 -8.22 -19.16 18.84
C ARG A 434 -9.23 -18.50 17.91
N ALA A 435 -10.46 -19.00 17.85
CA ALA A 435 -11.54 -18.39 17.09
C ALA A 435 -11.87 -16.95 17.55
N ILE A 436 -11.85 -16.67 18.86
CA ILE A 436 -12.02 -15.30 19.39
C ILE A 436 -10.92 -14.38 18.87
N ALA A 437 -9.67 -14.82 18.99
CA ALA A 437 -8.52 -14.06 18.52
C ALA A 437 -8.57 -13.85 17.00
N ALA A 438 -8.99 -14.86 16.24
CA ALA A 438 -9.16 -14.77 14.79
C ALA A 438 -10.21 -13.72 14.38
N VAL A 439 -11.34 -13.65 15.10
CA VAL A 439 -12.38 -12.63 14.89
C VAL A 439 -11.85 -11.23 15.19
N GLY A 440 -11.15 -11.05 16.32
CA GLY A 440 -10.55 -9.76 16.67
C GLY A 440 -9.58 -9.24 15.60
N ILE A 441 -8.74 -10.13 15.04
CA ILE A 441 -7.84 -9.78 13.93
C ILE A 441 -8.64 -9.44 12.66
N SER A 442 -9.63 -10.26 12.30
CA SER A 442 -10.44 -10.05 11.09
C SER A 442 -11.20 -8.73 11.13
N LEU A 443 -11.78 -8.38 12.29
CA LEU A 443 -12.46 -7.09 12.50
C LEU A 443 -11.51 -5.92 12.28
N THR A 444 -10.34 -5.95 12.92
CA THR A 444 -9.30 -4.92 12.77
C THR A 444 -8.86 -4.77 11.31
N GLN A 445 -8.73 -5.87 10.56
CA GLN A 445 -8.36 -5.83 9.14
C GLN A 445 -9.48 -5.29 8.25
N SER A 446 -10.73 -5.54 8.60
CA SER A 446 -11.91 -5.09 7.84
C SER A 446 -12.33 -3.64 8.14
N GLU A 447 -11.91 -3.08 9.27
CA GLU A 447 -12.33 -1.77 9.78
C GLU A 447 -12.15 -0.65 8.75
N GLY A 448 -10.98 -0.59 8.10
CA GLY A 448 -10.68 0.43 7.09
C GLY A 448 -11.53 0.33 5.81
N ILE A 449 -12.18 -0.82 5.56
CA ILE A 449 -13.11 -0.99 4.42
C ILE A 449 -14.54 -0.68 4.86
N VAL A 450 -14.97 -1.20 6.01
CA VAL A 450 -16.33 -1.10 6.52
C VAL A 450 -16.66 0.31 7.02
N MET A 451 -15.68 1.04 7.57
CA MET A 451 -15.83 2.44 8.01
C MET A 451 -17.03 2.68 8.94
N GLY A 452 -17.28 1.76 9.89
CA GLY A 452 -18.36 1.89 10.87
C GLY A 452 -19.77 1.54 10.36
N HIS A 453 -19.92 1.12 9.10
CA HIS A 453 -21.21 0.66 8.56
C HIS A 453 -21.65 -0.67 9.21
N PRO A 454 -22.95 -1.03 9.10
CA PRO A 454 -23.46 -2.28 9.67
C PRO A 454 -22.70 -3.51 9.16
N LEU A 455 -22.19 -4.31 10.09
CA LEU A 455 -21.37 -5.49 9.83
C LEU A 455 -21.93 -6.70 10.57
N THR A 456 -22.28 -7.74 9.82
CA THR A 456 -22.61 -9.06 10.39
C THR A 456 -21.37 -9.94 10.35
N VAL A 457 -20.91 -10.41 11.50
CA VAL A 457 -19.79 -11.33 11.61
C VAL A 457 -20.33 -12.75 11.81
N MET A 458 -20.07 -13.60 10.83
CA MET A 458 -20.47 -15.01 10.81
C MET A 458 -19.32 -15.87 11.31
N VAL A 459 -19.55 -16.59 12.41
CA VAL A 459 -18.52 -17.40 13.08
C VAL A 459 -19.02 -18.82 13.35
N PRO A 460 -18.16 -19.85 13.24
CA PRO A 460 -18.55 -21.22 13.58
C PRO A 460 -18.72 -21.44 15.08
N HIS A 461 -18.06 -20.64 15.91
CA HIS A 461 -18.13 -20.73 17.36
C HIS A 461 -18.97 -19.60 17.95
N SER A 462 -19.67 -19.86 19.06
CA SER A 462 -20.43 -18.86 19.81
C SER A 462 -19.52 -17.91 20.60
N VAL A 463 -18.80 -17.04 19.89
CA VAL A 463 -17.81 -16.11 20.47
C VAL A 463 -18.41 -15.22 21.55
N GLU A 464 -19.65 -14.76 21.38
CA GLU A 464 -20.35 -13.92 22.37
C GLU A 464 -20.52 -14.64 23.73
N ILE A 465 -20.94 -15.91 23.71
CA ILE A 465 -21.10 -16.72 24.91
C ILE A 465 -19.73 -16.99 25.54
N LEU A 466 -18.70 -17.24 24.71
CA LEU A 466 -17.35 -17.48 25.20
C LEU A 466 -16.76 -16.24 25.85
N LEU A 467 -17.00 -15.03 25.35
CA LEU A 467 -16.53 -13.78 25.97
C LEU A 467 -17.28 -13.47 27.27
N THR A 468 -18.61 -13.61 27.28
CA THR A 468 -19.44 -13.23 28.44
C THR A 468 -19.40 -14.23 29.59
N ARG A 469 -19.27 -15.54 29.32
CA ARG A 469 -19.22 -16.58 30.38
C ARG A 469 -17.83 -16.83 30.95
N SER A 470 -16.78 -16.46 30.22
CA SER A 470 -15.44 -16.91 30.56
C SER A 470 -14.66 -15.89 31.38
N ARG A 471 -14.57 -16.13 32.69
CA ARG A 471 -13.28 -15.92 33.39
C ARG A 471 -12.35 -17.09 33.00
N THR A 472 -11.92 -17.15 31.74
CA THR A 472 -11.02 -18.22 31.27
C THR A 472 -9.67 -18.06 31.95
N GLN A 473 -9.26 -19.05 32.75
CA GLN A 473 -7.90 -19.13 33.33
C GLN A 473 -6.80 -19.12 32.24
N HIS A 474 -7.18 -19.38 30.99
CA HIS A 474 -6.28 -19.51 29.83
C HIS A 474 -6.02 -18.20 29.07
N MET A 475 -6.68 -17.10 29.44
CA MET A 475 -6.44 -15.78 28.83
C MET A 475 -6.18 -14.72 29.89
N THR A 476 -5.22 -13.83 29.61
CA THR A 476 -4.96 -12.69 30.50
C THR A 476 -6.12 -11.69 30.43
N GLY A 477 -6.41 -11.02 31.55
CA GLY A 477 -7.47 -10.00 31.60
C GLY A 477 -7.32 -8.91 30.54
N ALA A 478 -6.08 -8.46 30.27
CA ALA A 478 -5.80 -7.48 29.23
C ALA A 478 -6.20 -7.93 27.81
N ARG A 479 -5.99 -9.21 27.47
CA ARG A 479 -6.40 -9.77 26.16
C ARG A 479 -7.90 -9.93 26.06
N LEU A 480 -8.55 -10.38 27.13
CA LEU A 480 -10.02 -10.48 27.19
C LEU A 480 -10.64 -9.11 26.99
N THR A 481 -10.23 -8.10 27.77
CA THR A 481 -10.72 -6.72 27.63
C THR A 481 -10.48 -6.17 26.22
N ARG A 482 -9.32 -6.46 25.61
CA ARG A 482 -9.05 -6.06 24.22
C ARG A 482 -10.06 -6.68 23.24
N TYR A 483 -10.31 -7.98 23.31
CA TYR A 483 -11.26 -8.64 22.42
C TYR A 483 -12.71 -8.24 22.71
N GLU A 484 -13.10 -8.08 23.98
CA GLU A 484 -14.41 -7.54 24.36
C GLU A 484 -14.61 -6.13 23.76
N THR A 485 -13.60 -5.26 23.84
CA THR A 485 -13.67 -3.91 23.28
C THR A 485 -13.84 -3.94 21.76
N ILE A 486 -13.06 -4.77 21.06
CA ILE A 486 -13.12 -4.85 19.59
C ILE A 486 -14.44 -5.50 19.12
N ILE A 487 -14.84 -6.60 19.75
CA ILE A 487 -15.93 -7.46 19.28
C ILE A 487 -17.29 -6.99 19.79
N LEU A 488 -17.40 -6.65 21.08
CA LEU A 488 -18.66 -6.26 21.74
C LEU A 488 -18.80 -4.75 21.90
N GLY A 489 -17.69 -4.00 21.88
CA GLY A 489 -17.70 -2.53 22.00
C GLY A 489 -18.10 -1.81 20.71
N SER A 490 -18.08 -2.48 19.57
CA SER A 490 -18.41 -1.88 18.26
C SER A 490 -19.92 -1.93 18.01
N PRO A 491 -20.67 -0.80 18.02
CA PRO A 491 -22.13 -0.81 17.94
C PRO A 491 -22.66 -1.24 16.57
N ASN A 492 -21.83 -1.15 15.54
CA ASN A 492 -22.16 -1.55 14.17
C ASN A 492 -21.94 -3.04 13.90
N VAL A 493 -21.42 -3.81 14.86
CA VAL A 493 -21.08 -5.23 14.71
C VAL A 493 -22.18 -6.12 15.30
N GLN A 494 -22.66 -7.07 14.52
CA GLN A 494 -23.60 -8.11 14.96
C GLN A 494 -22.97 -9.49 14.75
N LEU A 495 -22.91 -10.30 15.80
CA LEU A 495 -22.40 -11.68 15.71
C LEU A 495 -23.53 -12.64 15.37
N LYS A 496 -23.28 -13.55 14.42
CA LYS A 496 -24.18 -14.66 14.08
C LYS A 496 -23.39 -15.95 13.89
N ARG A 497 -24.03 -17.09 14.13
CA ARG A 497 -23.41 -18.40 13.94
C ARG A 497 -23.56 -18.89 12.50
N CYS A 498 -22.53 -19.55 11.97
CA CYS A 498 -22.55 -20.26 10.70
C CYS A 498 -21.73 -21.54 10.80
N THR A 499 -22.34 -22.70 10.62
CA THR A 499 -21.68 -24.01 10.82
C THR A 499 -20.92 -24.51 9.59
N THR A 500 -21.25 -24.05 8.38
CA THR A 500 -20.62 -24.55 7.14
C THR A 500 -20.11 -23.40 6.26
N LEU A 501 -18.78 -23.28 6.18
CA LEU A 501 -18.08 -22.44 5.20
C LEU A 501 -17.39 -23.35 4.19
N ASN A 502 -17.50 -23.03 2.91
CA ASN A 502 -16.75 -23.68 1.86
C ASN A 502 -15.25 -23.41 2.06
N PRO A 503 -14.40 -24.43 2.22
CA PRO A 503 -12.97 -24.24 2.49
C PRO A 503 -12.20 -23.47 1.40
N ALA A 504 -12.69 -23.51 0.14
CA ALA A 504 -12.05 -22.88 -1.00
C ALA A 504 -12.43 -21.40 -1.16
N THR A 505 -13.69 -21.04 -0.89
CA THR A 505 -14.19 -19.67 -1.08
C THR A 505 -14.39 -18.90 0.22
N LEU A 506 -14.37 -19.59 1.37
CA LEU A 506 -14.80 -19.11 2.69
C LEU A 506 -16.24 -18.57 2.71
N LEU A 507 -17.03 -18.87 1.69
CA LEU A 507 -18.45 -18.51 1.60
C LEU A 507 -19.32 -19.67 2.12
N PRO A 508 -20.52 -19.38 2.64
CA PRO A 508 -21.48 -20.43 2.94
C PRO A 508 -21.83 -21.23 1.67
N GLY A 509 -22.01 -22.55 1.79
CA GLY A 509 -22.47 -23.38 0.67
C GLY A 509 -23.89 -23.01 0.23
N GLU A 510 -24.30 -23.40 -0.98
CA GLU A 510 -25.65 -23.11 -1.53
C GLU A 510 -26.80 -23.66 -0.66
N ASN A 511 -26.50 -24.58 0.27
CA ASN A 511 -27.45 -25.20 1.22
C ASN A 511 -27.26 -24.74 2.68
N ALA A 512 -26.52 -23.66 2.93
CA ALA A 512 -26.36 -23.13 4.29
C ALA A 512 -27.64 -22.39 4.71
N GLU A 513 -28.63 -23.14 5.16
CA GLU A 513 -29.80 -22.57 5.83
C GLU A 513 -29.35 -21.77 7.06
N VAL A 514 -29.86 -20.53 7.16
CA VAL A 514 -29.57 -19.59 8.26
C VAL A 514 -30.29 -19.99 9.56
N GLU A 515 -30.93 -21.15 9.60
CA GLU A 515 -31.69 -21.63 10.75
C GLU A 515 -31.28 -23.05 11.13
N ASN A 516 -30.93 -23.21 12.41
CA ASN A 516 -30.80 -24.47 13.15
C ASN A 516 -29.91 -25.54 12.51
N ALA A 517 -28.62 -25.22 12.29
CA ALA A 517 -27.65 -26.26 11.99
C ALA A 517 -27.36 -27.10 13.25
N GLU A 518 -27.64 -28.40 13.14
CA GLU A 518 -27.37 -29.45 14.12
C GLU A 518 -25.91 -29.43 14.60
N ASP A 519 -25.74 -29.83 15.87
CA ASP A 519 -24.51 -29.77 16.66
C ASP A 519 -23.33 -30.43 15.95
N VAL A 520 -22.44 -29.62 15.35
CA VAL A 520 -21.07 -30.05 15.08
C VAL A 520 -20.40 -30.24 16.44
N GLU A 521 -19.82 -31.42 16.70
CA GLU A 521 -19.01 -31.65 17.90
C GLU A 521 -17.86 -30.63 17.92
N HIS A 522 -18.01 -29.62 18.76
CA HIS A 522 -16.98 -28.65 19.05
C HIS A 522 -16.39 -28.97 20.43
N ASP A 523 -15.06 -28.84 20.58
CA ASP A 523 -14.36 -28.93 21.86
C ASP A 523 -14.88 -27.96 22.94
N CYS A 524 -15.80 -27.04 22.62
CA CYS A 524 -16.46 -26.17 23.59
C CYS A 524 -17.43 -26.90 24.53
N LEU A 525 -17.96 -28.06 24.15
CA LEU A 525 -18.87 -28.84 25.00
C LEU A 525 -18.12 -29.68 26.05
N GLN A 526 -16.81 -29.88 25.90
CA GLN A 526 -15.96 -30.56 26.88
C GLN A 526 -15.38 -29.63 27.96
N MET A 527 -15.91 -28.41 28.12
CA MET A 527 -15.67 -27.59 29.32
C MET A 527 -16.43 -28.13 30.55
N HIS A 528 -16.54 -29.47 30.67
CA HIS A 528 -17.02 -30.13 31.86
C HIS A 528 -15.88 -30.22 32.87
N TRP A 529 -16.11 -29.47 33.95
CA TRP A 529 -15.36 -29.41 35.19
C TRP A 529 -15.12 -30.82 35.76
N GLU A 530 -13.86 -31.25 35.78
CA GLU A 530 -13.40 -32.18 36.80
C GLU A 530 -12.45 -31.42 37.73
N TYR A 531 -12.80 -31.49 39.01
CA TYR A 531 -12.30 -30.71 40.14
C TYR A 531 -10.85 -31.01 40.53
#